data_AF-A0A950TQB6-F1
#
_entry.id   AF-A0A950TQB6-F1
#
_cell.length_a   1.000
_cell.length_b   1.000
_cell.length_c   1.000
_cell.angle_alpha   90.00
_cell.angle_beta   90.00
_cell.angle_gamma   90.00
#
_symmetry.space_group_name_H-M   'P 1'
#
loop_
_entity.id
_entity.type
_entity.pdbx_description
1 polymer ?
#
loop_
_entity_poly.entity_id
_entity_poly.type
_entity_poly.pdbx_seq_one_letter_code
_entity_poly.pdbx_strand_id
1 'polypeptide(L)' 'TIEGHVESIAGGIADRERQGSTDLLANVNPTFSWVRLAQRVPVRVALDHVPPDVRLVTGRTATVVVLSSGETTRQASVVK' A
#
# COMPACT_ATOMS: atom_id res chain seq x y z
N THR A 1 -1.90 17.87 16.51
CA THR A 1 -1.71 17.05 15.28
C THR A 1 -0.73 17.80 14.39
N ILE A 2 0.09 17.07 13.63
CA ILE A 2 1.06 17.67 12.70
C ILE A 2 0.50 17.47 11.29
N GLU A 3 0.57 18.51 10.47
CA GLU A 3 0.13 18.45 9.08
C GLU A 3 1.31 18.18 8.15
N GLY A 4 1.01 17.49 7.06
CA GLY A 4 1.98 17.01 6.11
C GLY A 4 1.29 16.40 4.90
N HIS A 5 2.08 16.08 3.88
CA HIS A 5 1.60 15.46 2.65
C HIS A 5 2.40 14.19 2.32
N VAL A 6 1.79 13.33 1.51
CA VAL A 6 2.45 12.12 1.02
C VAL A 6 3.44 12.51 -0.08
N GLU A 7 4.73 12.30 0.17
CA GLU A 7 5.81 12.59 -0.78
C GLU A 7 5.92 11.46 -1.82
N SER A 8 5.83 10.20 -1.40
CA SER A 8 5.94 9.06 -2.31
C SER A 8 5.33 7.77 -1.79
N ILE A 9 4.94 6.92 -2.74
CA ILE A 9 4.42 5.57 -2.51
C ILE A 9 5.36 4.60 -3.24
N ALA A 10 5.98 3.67 -2.52
CA ALA A 10 6.91 2.72 -3.14
C ALA A 10 6.15 1.62 -3.89
N GLY A 11 6.30 1.56 -5.22
CA GLY A 11 5.58 0.62 -6.09
C GLY A 11 6.21 -0.78 -6.27
N GLY A 12 7.28 -1.10 -5.56
CA GLY A 12 8.03 -2.34 -5.76
C GLY A 12 7.48 -3.54 -4.99
N ILE A 13 6.29 -4.04 -5.33
CA ILE A 13 5.82 -5.31 -4.76
C ILE A 13 5.67 -6.36 -5.85
N ALA A 14 6.67 -7.24 -5.92
CA ALA A 14 6.64 -8.42 -6.75
C ALA A 14 5.72 -9.46 -6.09
N ASP A 15 4.55 -9.68 -6.69
CA ASP A 15 3.72 -10.87 -6.46
C ASP A 15 4.45 -12.08 -7.07
N ARG A 16 5.39 -12.65 -6.30
CA ARG A 16 6.21 -13.79 -6.75
C ARG A 16 5.42 -15.08 -6.93
N GLU A 17 4.18 -15.15 -6.46
CA GLU A 17 3.32 -16.33 -6.60
C GLU A 17 2.56 -16.37 -7.93
N ARG A 18 2.46 -15.25 -8.67
CA ARG A 18 1.73 -15.18 -9.94
C ARG A 18 2.56 -15.62 -11.15
N GLN A 19 3.38 -16.66 -11.00
CA GLN A 19 3.99 -17.37 -12.11
C GLN A 19 3.65 -18.86 -11.98
N GLY A 20 2.38 -19.19 -12.23
CA GLY A 20 1.92 -20.57 -12.31
C GLY A 20 2.40 -21.20 -13.63
N SER A 21 3.14 -22.30 -13.50
CA SER A 21 3.82 -23.05 -14.56
C SER A 21 2.93 -23.43 -15.74
N THR A 22 3.44 -23.23 -16.96
CA THR A 22 2.89 -23.78 -18.20
C THR A 22 3.39 -25.20 -18.38
N ASP A 23 2.70 -26.22 -17.87
CA ASP A 23 2.97 -27.60 -18.31
C ASP A 23 1.75 -28.53 -18.19
N LEU A 24 1.53 -29.29 -19.27
CA LEU A 24 0.33 -30.05 -19.62
C LEU A 24 0.37 -31.51 -19.10
N LEU A 25 0.44 -31.74 -17.78
CA LEU A 25 0.31 -33.10 -17.20
C LEU A 25 -0.58 -33.15 -15.95
N ALA A 26 -1.10 -34.35 -15.66
CA ALA A 26 -2.28 -34.61 -14.84
C ALA A 26 -2.26 -34.03 -13.42
N ASN A 27 -3.38 -33.35 -13.10
CA ASN A 27 -3.64 -32.54 -11.91
C ASN A 27 -4.15 -33.38 -10.73
N VAL A 28 -3.31 -33.63 -9.72
CA VAL A 28 -3.74 -33.90 -8.34
C VAL A 28 -2.66 -33.43 -7.38
N ASN A 29 -2.91 -32.33 -6.66
CA ASN A 29 -2.03 -31.84 -5.59
C ASN A 29 -2.89 -31.28 -4.45
N PRO A 30 -3.05 -31.97 -3.30
CA PRO A 30 -3.87 -31.46 -2.22
C PRO A 30 -3.00 -30.65 -1.28
N THR A 31 -2.96 -29.33 -1.44
CA THR A 31 -2.96 -28.34 -0.34
C THR A 31 -3.18 -26.96 -0.97
N PHE A 32 -4.42 -26.47 -0.96
CA PHE A 32 -4.67 -25.05 -1.19
C PHE A 32 -4.09 -24.28 0.00
N SER A 33 -2.95 -23.61 -0.19
CA SER A 33 -2.38 -22.73 0.82
C SER A 33 -3.24 -21.45 0.87
N TRP A 34 -4.18 -21.39 1.81
CA TRP A 34 -5.16 -20.31 1.98
C TRP A 34 -4.59 -19.10 2.72
N VAL A 35 -3.30 -19.11 3.05
CA VAL A 35 -2.67 -18.05 3.83
C VAL A 35 -2.17 -16.96 2.89
N ARG A 36 -2.88 -15.83 2.89
CA ARG A 36 -2.43 -14.58 2.26
C ARG A 36 -1.91 -13.64 3.34
N LEU A 37 -0.66 -13.21 3.22
CA LEU A 37 -0.11 -12.18 4.09
C LEU A 37 -0.63 -10.79 3.69
N ALA A 38 -0.87 -9.94 4.67
CA ALA A 38 -1.20 -8.54 4.40
C ALA A 38 0.00 -7.85 3.75
N GLN A 39 -0.21 -7.31 2.55
CA GLN A 39 0.80 -6.55 1.84
C GLN A 39 0.81 -5.11 2.37
N ARG A 40 1.90 -4.72 3.02
CA ARG A 40 2.12 -3.33 3.45
C ARG A 40 2.84 -2.57 2.34
N VAL A 41 2.34 -1.39 1.99
CA VAL A 41 2.96 -0.50 1.00
C VAL A 41 3.74 0.58 1.75
N PRO A 42 5.07 0.69 1.57
CA PRO A 42 5.84 1.78 2.16
C PRO A 42 5.42 3.12 1.58
N VAL A 43 5.12 4.08 2.46
CA VAL A 43 4.76 5.45 2.10
C VAL A 43 5.70 6.41 2.83
N ARG A 44 6.18 7.44 2.13
CA ARG A 44 6.91 8.55 2.74
C ARG A 44 6.00 9.74 2.92
N VAL A 45 6.04 10.34 4.11
CA VAL A 45 5.24 11.52 4.48
C VAL A 45 6.20 12.65 4.83
N ALA A 46 6.08 13.76 4.12
CA ALA A 46 6.78 15.00 4.45
C ALA A 46 5.91 15.80 5.44
N LEU A 47 6.53 16.37 6.47
CA LEU A 47 5.84 17.24 7.42
C LEU A 47 5.99 18.67 6.96
N ASP A 48 4.88 19.38 6.79
CA ASP A 48 4.88 20.74 6.24
C ASP A 48 5.24 21.78 7.30
N HIS A 49 4.66 21.63 8.49
CA HIS A 49 4.93 22.50 9.63
C HIS A 49 5.08 21.68 10.91
N VAL A 50 6.24 21.80 11.56
CA VAL A 50 6.51 21.14 12.84
C VAL A 50 6.53 22.22 13.93
N PRO A 51 5.58 22.19 14.87
CA PRO A 51 5.57 23.12 16.00
C PRO A 51 6.85 23.01 16.86
N PRO A 52 7.35 24.12 17.44
CA PRO A 52 8.62 24.14 18.18
C PRO A 52 8.60 23.34 19.48
N ASP A 53 7.42 23.07 20.04
CA ASP A 53 7.21 22.22 21.21
C ASP A 53 7.23 20.72 20.88
N VAL A 54 7.22 20.35 19.59
CA VAL A 54 7.17 18.95 19.16
C VAL A 54 8.58 18.44 18.83
N ARG A 55 9.08 17.53 19.67
CA ARG A 55 10.35 16.84 19.43
C ARG A 55 10.15 15.55 18.64
N LEU A 56 10.61 15.55 17.38
CA LEU A 56 10.68 14.36 16.54
C LEU A 56 11.94 13.55 16.90
N VAL A 57 11.73 12.26 17.17
CA VAL A 57 12.79 11.32 17.55
C VAL A 57 12.71 10.11 16.65
N THR A 58 13.82 9.74 16.03
CA THR A 58 13.92 8.56 15.17
C THR A 58 13.48 7.30 15.93
N GLY A 59 12.68 6.45 15.28
CA GLY A 59 12.18 5.20 15.86
C GLY A 59 10.86 5.33 16.63
N ARG A 60 10.29 6.53 16.78
CA ARG A 60 8.93 6.68 17.32
C ARG A 60 7.87 6.22 16.32
N THR A 61 6.87 5.53 16.83
CA THR A 61 5.63 5.21 16.11
C THR A 61 4.65 6.38 16.20
N ALA A 62 3.93 6.65 15.12
CA ALA A 62 2.86 7.63 15.08
C ALA A 62 1.64 7.06 14.35
N THR A 63 0.45 7.55 14.69
CA THR A 63 -0.77 7.28 13.94
C THR A 63 -0.96 8.36 12.89
N VAL A 64 -1.12 7.94 11.64
CA VAL A 64 -1.35 8.85 10.51
C VAL A 64 -2.80 8.71 10.06
N VAL A 65 -3.48 9.85 9.90
CA VAL A 65 -4.82 9.92 9.30
C VAL A 65 -4.65 10.58 7.93
N VAL A 66 -4.98 9.85 6.87
CA VAL A 66 -4.91 10.37 5.50
C VAL A 66 -6.25 11.03 5.18
N LEU A 67 -6.22 12.33 4.90
CA LEU A 67 -7.39 13.07 4.45
C LEU A 67 -7.51 12.91 2.94
N SER A 68 -8.69 12.48 2.48
CA SER A 68 -9.04 12.42 1.06
C SER A 68 -9.12 13.85 0.51
N SER A 69 -8.14 14.29 -0.27
CA SER A 69 -8.29 15.47 -1.13
C SER A 69 -9.31 15.09 -2.22
N GLY A 70 -10.46 15.75 -2.24
CA GLY A 70 -11.66 15.39 -3.00
C GLY A 70 -11.45 14.68 -4.34
N GLU A 71 -12.17 13.56 -4.50
CA GLU A 71 -12.83 13.15 -5.74
C GLU A 71 -12.08 13.45 -7.05
N THR A 72 -11.09 12.62 -7.40
CA THR A 72 -10.65 12.49 -8.80
C THR A 72 -11.35 11.29 -9.43
N THR A 73 -12.48 11.60 -10.06
CA THR A 73 -13.17 10.89 -11.14
C THR A 73 -12.51 9.59 -11.62
N ARG A 74 -13.13 8.45 -11.32
CA ARG A 74 -13.16 7.31 -12.25
C ARG A 74 -14.58 7.21 -12.83
N GLN A 75 -14.88 8.10 -13.78
CA GLN A 75 -15.79 7.73 -14.86
C GLN A 75 -15.09 6.61 -15.64
N ALA A 76 -15.29 5.37 -15.23
CA ALA A 76 -15.19 4.24 -16.14
C ALA A 76 -16.60 4.02 -16.68
N SER A 77 -16.83 4.60 -17.84
CA SER A 77 -18.02 4.41 -18.66
C SER A 77 -18.29 2.91 -18.82
N VAL A 78 -19.44 2.44 -18.35
CA VAL A 78 -20.07 1.25 -18.92
C VAL A 78 -20.92 1.77 -20.07
N VAL A 79 -20.33 1.76 -21.26
CA VAL A 79 -21.08 1.92 -22.50
C VAL A 79 -21.68 0.57 -22.84
N LYS A 80 -23.01 0.55 -22.69
CA LYS A 80 -24.03 -0.38 -23.23
C LYS A 80 -23.93 -1.86 -22.88
#